data_AF-A0ABD3QWB1-F1
#
_entry.id   AF-A0ABD3QWB1-F1
#
_cell.length_a   1.000
_cell.length_b   1.000
_cell.length_c   1.000
_cell.angle_alpha   90.00
_cell.angle_beta   90.00
_cell.angle_gamma   90.00
#
_symmetry.space_group_name_H-M   'P 1'
#
loop_
_entity.id
_entity.type
_entity.pdbx_description
1 polymer ?
#
loop_
_entity_poly.entity_id
_entity_poly.type
_entity_poly.pdbx_seq_one_letter_code
_entity_poly.pdbx_strand_id
1 'polypeptide(L)' 'MENLESKDLTKLRVKQLKSILLDRGVECKGCVEKEEFIKKVQETEHLVGNDEF' A
#
# COMPACT_ATOMS: atom_id res chain seq x y z
N MET A 1 -4.47 -20.35 -9.87
CA MET A 1 -3.61 -19.17 -10.05
C MET A 1 -3.81 -18.29 -8.83
N GLU A 2 -2.84 -18.29 -7.93
CA GLU A 2 -2.97 -17.64 -6.63
C GLU A 2 -2.93 -16.12 -6.81
N ASN A 3 -3.99 -15.44 -6.36
CA ASN A 3 -4.09 -13.99 -6.32
C ASN A 3 -3.05 -13.48 -5.30
N LEU A 4 -1.90 -13.01 -5.81
CA LEU A 4 -0.67 -12.78 -5.04
C LEU A 4 -0.62 -11.40 -4.37
N GLU A 5 -1.45 -10.44 -4.78
CA GLU A 5 -1.27 -9.03 -4.41
C GLU A 5 -1.46 -8.73 -2.92
N SER A 6 -2.44 -9.34 -2.24
CA SER A 6 -2.73 -8.99 -0.84
C SER A 6 -1.80 -9.70 0.16
N LYS A 7 -1.24 -10.86 -0.19
CA LYS A 7 -0.44 -11.67 0.74
C LYS A 7 0.94 -11.08 1.01
N ASP A 8 1.52 -10.36 0.05
CA ASP A 8 2.88 -9.84 0.22
C ASP A 8 2.94 -8.58 1.07
N LEU A 9 1.87 -7.76 1.11
CA LEU A 9 1.80 -6.58 1.99
C LEU A 9 1.96 -6.95 3.48
N THR A 10 1.46 -8.12 3.89
CA THR A 10 1.61 -8.61 5.26
C THR A 10 3.05 -9.00 5.60
N LYS A 11 3.86 -9.38 4.60
CA LYS A 11 5.29 -9.71 4.77
C LYS A 11 6.18 -8.48 4.80
N LEU A 12 5.71 -7.36 4.26
CA LEU A 12 6.43 -6.09 4.29
C LEU A 12 6.46 -5.47 5.69
N ARG A 13 7.53 -4.72 5.97
CA ARG A 13 7.64 -3.92 7.19
C ARG A 13 6.91 -2.59 7.03
N VAL A 14 6.50 -1.99 8.15
CA VAL A 14 5.86 -0.66 8.18
C VAL A 14 6.66 0.40 7.42
N LYS A 15 8.00 0.37 7.49
CA LYS A 15 8.85 1.27 6.68
C LYS A 15 8.66 1.11 5.17
N GLN A 16 8.54 -0.13 4.69
CA GLN A 16 8.33 -0.41 3.27
C GLN A 16 6.92 -0.02 2.84
N LEU A 17 5.91 -0.35 3.65
CA LEU A 17 4.53 0.09 3.41
C LEU A 17 4.42 1.63 3.33
N LYS A 18 5.10 2.35 4.23
CA LYS A 18 5.21 3.81 4.17
C LYS A 18 5.89 4.31 2.91
N SER A 19 6.95 3.63 2.47
CA SER A 19 7.66 3.99 1.23
C SER A 19 6.76 3.84 0.01
N ILE A 20 5.96 2.78 -0.04
CA ILE A 20 4.99 2.53 -1.13
C ILE A 20 3.91 3.62 -1.14
N LEU A 21 3.35 3.96 0.03
CA LEU A 21 2.39 5.05 0.14
C LEU A 21 2.99 6.38 -0.33
N LEU A 22 4.21 6.68 0.11
CA LEU A 22 4.92 7.92 -0.25
C LEU A 22 5.23 8.00 -1.75
N ASP A 23 5.65 6.89 -2.35
CA ASP A 23 5.90 6.77 -3.80
C ASP A 23 4.62 7.07 -4.61
N ARG A 24 3.46 6.64 -4.08
CA ARG A 24 2.13 6.94 -4.61
C ARG A 24 1.62 8.34 -4.27
N GLY A 25 2.38 9.15 -3.53
CA GLY A 25 1.95 10.47 -3.04
C GLY A 25 0.88 10.42 -1.95
N VAL A 26 0.65 9.25 -1.34
CA VAL A 26 -0.30 9.06 -0.25
C VAL A 26 0.45 9.09 1.08
N GLU A 27 -0.02 9.90 2.01
CA GLU A 27 0.51 9.92 3.37
C GLU A 27 -0.57 9.50 4.36
N CYS A 28 -0.26 8.55 5.24
CA CYS A 28 -1.19 8.19 6.30
C CYS A 28 -0.92 8.99 7.59
N LYS A 29 -1.57 10.15 7.70
CA LYS A 29 -1.58 10.97 8.93
C LYS A 29 -2.59 10.38 9.93
N GLY A 30 -2.12 9.50 10.80
CA GLY A 30 -2.95 8.89 11.86
C GLY A 30 -2.83 7.37 11.97
N CYS A 31 -2.22 6.70 10.99
CA CYS A 31 -1.94 5.27 11.06
C CYS A 31 -0.95 4.98 12.20
N VAL A 32 -1.43 4.31 13.25
CA VAL A 32 -0.61 3.86 14.39
C VAL A 32 -0.25 2.37 14.26
N GLU A 33 -1.12 1.61 13.60
CA GLU A 33 -1.01 0.16 13.48
C GLU A 33 -0.52 -0.27 12.10
N LYS A 34 0.16 -1.42 12.02
CA LYS A 34 0.65 -1.97 10.74
C LYS A 34 -0.51 -2.26 9.77
N GLU A 35 -1.63 -2.77 10.29
CA GLU A 35 -2.79 -3.14 9.49
C GLU A 35 -3.41 -1.95 8.78
N GLU A 36 -3.42 -0.77 9.41
CA GLU A 36 -3.82 0.49 8.79
C GLU A 36 -2.94 0.84 7.58
N PHE A 37 -1.62 0.69 7.69
CA PHE A 37 -0.72 0.88 6.54
C PHE A 37 -0.97 -0.14 5.44
N ILE A 38 -1.22 -1.42 5.77
CA ILE A 38 -1.53 -2.47 4.79
C ILE A 38 -2.83 -2.11 4.06
N LYS A 39 -3.89 -1.77 4.78
CA LYS A 39 -5.18 -1.36 4.20
C LYS A 39 -5.02 -0.15 3.30
N LYS A 40 -4.30 0.87 3.76
CA LYS A 40 -4.05 2.09 2.97
C LYS A 40 -3.26 1.78 1.69
N VAL A 41 -2.26 0.90 1.77
CA VAL A 41 -1.50 0.46 0.59
C VAL A 41 -2.44 -0.29 -0.34
N GLN A 42 -3.24 -1.23 0.16
CA GLN A 42 -4.18 -2.00 -0.65
C GLN A 42 -5.24 -1.12 -1.32
N GLU A 43 -5.76 -0.13 -0.60
CA GLU A 43 -6.67 0.90 -1.11
C GLU A 43 -6.00 1.86 -2.10
N THR A 44 -4.68 1.89 -2.22
CA THR A 44 -3.99 2.80 -3.14
C THR A 44 -3.26 2.06 -4.24
N GLU A 45 -3.31 0.72 -4.27
CA GLU A 45 -2.74 -0.10 -5.36
C GLU A 45 -3.37 0.28 -6.70
N HIS A 46 -4.68 0.54 -6.72
CA HIS A 46 -5.40 0.93 -7.93
C HIS A 46 -5.09 2.37 -8.40
N LEU A 47 -4.42 3.20 -7.59
CA LEU A 47 -4.00 4.54 -8.01
C LEU A 47 -2.77 4.50 -8.93
N VAL A 48 -2.05 3.37 -8.99
CA VAL A 48 -0.81 3.22 -9.78
C VAL A 48 -1.07 2.97 -11.28
N GLY A 49 -2.31 3.04 -11.77
CA GLY A 49 -2.62 2.59 -13.13
C GLY A 49 -3.77 3.27 -13.87
N ASN A 50 -3.95 4.59 -13.76
CA ASN A 50 -4.94 5.28 -14.61
C ASN A 50 -4.41 6.52 -15.37
N ASP A 51 -3.11 6.58 -15.62
CA ASP A 51 -2.56 7.37 -16.74
C ASP A 51 -2.38 6.43 -17.94
N GLU A 52 -3.50 5.86 -18.42
CA GLU A 52 -3.57 5.37 -19.80
C GLU A 52 -3.94 6.58 -20.66
N PHE A 53 -2.93 7.20 -21.27
CA PHE A 53 -3.08 8.07 -22.44
C PHE A 53 -3.63 7.29 -23.64
#